data_AF-A0A2G9C8E0-F1
#
_entry.id   AF-A0A2G9C8E0-F1
#
_cell.length_a   1.000
_cell.length_b   1.000
_cell.length_c   1.000
_cell.angle_alpha   90.00
_cell.angle_beta   90.00
_cell.angle_gamma   90.00
#
_symmetry.space_group_name_H-M   'P 1'
#
loop_
_entity.id
_entity.type
_entity.pdbx_description
1 polymer ?
#
loop_
_entity_poly.entity_id
_entity_poly.type
_entity_poly.pdbx_seq_one_letter_code
_entity_poly.pdbx_strand_id
1 'polypeptide(L)'
;MLYAGAGTSGRLGVLDSVELVPTFSWPRERAVAVLAGGEGAMFVAVEGAEDDEPQGRRDLEALAPTPDDVVIGIAASGHTPYVLGALAAGRAAGALTVALANNPGAAVLAASDHPILLDTGAEVISGSTRLKAGTAQKIALNSFSSALMVRLHKVYGNLMVDMKATNAKLVRRAVALTMRASGADEPAARAALDRCGFHVKTAVVMLLRALEAEAARALLARHADDLRQALAER
;
A
#
# COMPACT_ATOMS: atom_id res chain seq x y z
N MET A 1 -6.65 -1.25 -4.80
CA MET A 1 -6.30 -2.28 -3.78
C MET A 1 -7.26 -2.12 -2.63
N LEU A 2 -7.97 -3.18 -2.27
CA LEU A 2 -8.98 -3.20 -1.23
C LEU A 2 -8.59 -4.26 -0.19
N TYR A 3 -8.37 -3.87 1.07
CA TYR A 3 -7.97 -4.77 2.15
C TYR A 3 -9.19 -5.11 3.00
N ALA A 4 -9.35 -6.38 3.40
CA ALA A 4 -10.43 -6.82 4.27
C ALA A 4 -9.90 -7.70 5.40
N GLY A 5 -10.29 -7.41 6.64
CA GLY A 5 -9.86 -8.20 7.78
C GLY A 5 -10.64 -7.87 9.06
N ALA A 6 -10.45 -8.70 10.07
CA ALA A 6 -10.94 -8.46 11.42
C ALA A 6 -9.77 -8.34 12.41
N GLY A 7 -10.03 -7.72 13.57
CA GLY A 7 -9.06 -7.65 14.67
C GLY A 7 -7.68 -7.14 14.23
N THR A 8 -6.62 -7.84 14.64
CA THR A 8 -5.24 -7.46 14.26
C THR A 8 -5.01 -7.51 12.75
N SER A 9 -5.53 -8.52 12.05
CA SER A 9 -5.34 -8.66 10.60
C SER A 9 -5.94 -7.48 9.83
N GLY A 10 -7.17 -7.06 10.18
CA GLY A 10 -7.79 -5.89 9.57
C GLY A 10 -7.04 -4.59 9.90
N ARG A 11 -6.58 -4.40 11.15
CA ARG A 11 -5.77 -3.22 11.52
C ARG A 11 -4.45 -3.14 10.77
N LEU A 12 -3.82 -4.28 10.46
CA LEU A 12 -2.60 -4.32 9.64
C LEU A 12 -2.89 -3.96 8.17
N GLY A 13 -4.04 -4.37 7.62
CA GLY A 13 -4.50 -3.91 6.32
C GLY A 13 -4.72 -2.40 6.27
N VAL A 14 -5.36 -1.83 7.30
CA VAL A 14 -5.48 -0.38 7.47
C VAL A 14 -4.11 0.28 7.50
N LEU A 15 -3.18 -0.22 8.35
CA LEU A 15 -1.83 0.34 8.51
C LEU A 15 -1.06 0.42 7.17
N ASP A 16 -1.02 -0.68 6.41
CA ASP A 16 -0.34 -0.69 5.11
C ASP A 16 -0.99 0.32 4.14
N SER A 17 -2.33 0.30 4.04
CA SER A 17 -3.07 1.16 3.11
C SER A 17 -2.83 2.67 3.34
N VAL A 18 -2.80 3.12 4.60
CA VAL A 18 -2.64 4.54 4.93
C VAL A 18 -1.19 5.02 4.78
N GLU A 19 -0.21 4.13 4.91
CA GLU A 19 1.21 4.46 4.76
C GLU A 19 1.62 4.68 3.30
N LEU A 20 0.82 4.21 2.32
CA LEU A 20 1.11 4.43 0.90
C LEU A 20 0.97 5.91 0.49
N VAL A 21 0.09 6.67 1.15
CA VAL A 21 -0.15 8.08 0.85
C VAL A 21 1.09 8.95 1.12
N PRO A 22 1.67 8.97 2.33
CA PRO A 22 2.88 9.77 2.59
C PRO A 22 4.14 9.22 1.91
N THR A 23 4.20 7.90 1.68
CA THR A 23 5.41 7.22 1.18
C THR A 23 5.54 7.31 -0.35
N PHE A 24 4.45 7.07 -1.09
CA PHE A 24 4.47 6.94 -2.54
C PHE A 24 3.53 7.92 -3.25
N SER A 25 2.99 8.90 -2.50
CA SER A 25 1.95 9.81 -2.97
C SER A 25 0.75 9.07 -3.55
N TRP A 26 0.52 7.83 -3.09
CA TRP A 26 -0.54 6.98 -3.59
C TRP A 26 -1.89 7.57 -3.18
N PRO A 27 -2.87 7.70 -4.10
CA PRO A 27 -4.19 8.21 -3.75
C PRO A 27 -4.87 7.28 -2.73
N ARG A 28 -5.56 7.87 -1.74
CA ARG A 28 -6.19 7.12 -0.64
C ARG A 28 -7.24 6.16 -1.17
N GLU A 29 -8.01 6.61 -2.16
CA GLU A 29 -9.03 5.86 -2.87
C GLU A 29 -8.48 4.62 -3.62
N ARG A 30 -7.18 4.56 -3.89
CA ARG A 30 -6.55 3.40 -4.55
C ARG A 30 -6.02 2.35 -3.57
N ALA A 31 -6.09 2.61 -2.27
CA ALA A 31 -5.69 1.69 -1.21
C ALA A 31 -6.63 1.88 -0.01
N VAL A 32 -7.74 1.13 0.00
CA VAL A 32 -8.81 1.26 1.00
C VAL A 32 -8.92 -0.02 1.81
N ALA A 33 -9.13 0.10 3.11
CA ALA A 33 -9.30 -1.05 3.99
C ALA A 33 -10.69 -1.04 4.64
N VAL A 34 -11.36 -2.19 4.65
CA VAL A 34 -12.55 -2.46 5.46
C VAL A 34 -12.17 -3.35 6.64
N LEU A 35 -12.66 -2.94 7.82
CA LEU A 35 -12.36 -3.56 9.10
C LEU A 35 -13.67 -4.04 9.71
N ALA A 36 -13.75 -5.32 10.06
CA ALA A 36 -14.89 -5.86 10.78
C ALA A 36 -15.17 -5.04 12.06
N GLY A 37 -16.41 -4.57 12.20
CA GLY A 37 -16.81 -3.67 13.30
C GLY A 37 -16.60 -2.17 12.99
N GLY A 38 -16.18 -1.82 11.79
CA GLY A 38 -16.06 -0.44 11.30
C GLY A 38 -14.86 0.33 11.86
N GLU A 39 -14.86 1.65 11.67
CA GLU A 39 -13.73 2.52 12.06
C GLU A 39 -13.42 2.46 13.57
N GLY A 40 -14.44 2.36 14.42
CA GLY A 40 -14.27 2.24 15.87
C GLY A 40 -13.46 1.01 16.28
N ALA A 41 -13.52 -0.07 15.48
CA ALA A 41 -12.79 -1.30 15.72
C ALA A 41 -11.25 -1.12 15.64
N MET A 42 -10.79 0.00 15.08
CA MET A 42 -9.37 0.37 15.07
C MET A 42 -8.82 0.52 16.50
N PHE A 43 -9.62 1.07 17.42
CA PHE A 43 -9.18 1.42 18.77
C PHE A 43 -9.73 0.49 19.85
N VAL A 44 -10.90 -0.11 19.62
CA VAL A 44 -11.56 -0.99 20.59
C VAL A 44 -11.98 -2.27 19.89
N ALA A 45 -11.77 -3.44 20.49
CA ALA A 45 -12.25 -4.68 19.90
C ALA A 45 -13.80 -4.72 19.89
N VAL A 46 -14.37 -5.17 18.78
CA VAL A 46 -15.83 -5.36 18.65
C VAL A 46 -16.10 -6.86 18.62
N GLU A 47 -16.74 -7.36 19.67
CA GLU A 47 -17.04 -8.79 19.82
C GLU A 47 -18.05 -9.25 18.75
N GLY A 48 -17.82 -10.43 18.17
CA GLY A 48 -18.69 -11.04 17.15
C GLY A 48 -18.60 -10.43 15.75
N ALA A 49 -17.93 -9.30 15.56
CA ALA A 49 -17.82 -8.65 14.25
C ALA A 49 -17.12 -9.53 13.19
N GLU A 50 -16.19 -10.39 13.63
CA GLU A 50 -15.44 -11.28 12.75
C GLU A 50 -16.28 -12.44 12.19
N ASP A 51 -17.38 -12.78 12.86
CA ASP A 51 -18.30 -13.87 12.51
C ASP A 51 -19.42 -13.46 11.56
N ASP A 52 -19.52 -12.17 11.19
CA ASP A 52 -20.56 -11.64 10.31
C ASP A 52 -20.12 -11.66 8.83
N GLU A 53 -20.31 -12.81 8.16
CA GLU A 53 -20.07 -12.96 6.72
C GLU A 53 -20.89 -11.96 5.87
N PRO A 54 -22.22 -11.80 6.09
CA PRO A 54 -22.99 -10.80 5.35
C PRO A 54 -22.45 -9.38 5.48
N GLN A 55 -21.92 -8.99 6.65
CA GLN A 55 -21.33 -7.67 6.82
C GLN A 55 -20.05 -7.50 6.01
N GLY A 56 -19.17 -8.49 5.98
CA GLY A 56 -17.96 -8.42 5.15
C GLY A 56 -18.26 -8.27 3.66
N ARG A 57 -19.32 -8.95 3.19
CA ARG A 57 -19.84 -8.75 1.83
C ARG A 57 -20.31 -7.31 1.61
N ARG A 58 -21.21 -6.81 2.48
CA ARG A 58 -21.77 -5.46 2.38
C ARG A 58 -20.70 -4.37 2.41
N ASP A 59 -19.73 -4.48 3.31
CA ASP A 59 -18.65 -3.50 3.45
C ASP A 59 -17.79 -3.43 2.20
N LEU A 60 -17.48 -4.56 1.57
CA LEU A 60 -16.74 -4.56 0.32
C LEU A 60 -17.60 -4.04 -0.85
N GLU A 61 -18.85 -4.47 -0.98
CA GLU A 61 -19.77 -4.00 -2.03
C GLU A 61 -19.97 -2.48 -1.97
N ALA A 62 -19.96 -1.89 -0.78
CA ALA A 62 -20.04 -0.44 -0.59
C ALA A 62 -18.85 0.33 -1.19
N LEU A 63 -17.71 -0.33 -1.43
CA LEU A 63 -16.58 0.24 -2.15
C LEU A 63 -16.71 0.16 -3.67
N ALA A 64 -17.78 -0.47 -4.18
CA ALA A 64 -18.04 -0.70 -5.60
C ALA A 64 -16.84 -1.31 -6.35
N PRO A 65 -16.34 -2.48 -5.92
CA PRO A 65 -15.19 -3.12 -6.54
C PRO A 65 -15.45 -3.40 -8.02
N THR A 66 -14.39 -3.32 -8.82
CA THR A 66 -14.41 -3.56 -10.27
C THR A 66 -13.40 -4.66 -10.65
N PRO A 67 -13.42 -5.17 -11.90
CA PRO A 67 -12.39 -6.08 -12.37
C PRO A 67 -10.96 -5.54 -12.36
N ASP A 68 -10.79 -4.21 -12.28
CA ASP A 68 -9.48 -3.56 -12.17
C ASP A 68 -8.95 -3.49 -10.72
N ASP A 69 -9.77 -3.93 -9.76
CA ASP A 69 -9.40 -3.98 -8.35
C ASP A 69 -8.75 -5.30 -7.95
N VAL A 70 -8.01 -5.22 -6.84
CA VAL A 70 -7.44 -6.37 -6.14
C VAL A 70 -7.97 -6.35 -4.72
N VAL A 71 -8.65 -7.42 -4.31
CA VAL A 71 -9.19 -7.63 -2.96
C VAL A 71 -8.24 -8.53 -2.18
N ILE A 72 -7.78 -8.06 -1.03
CA ILE A 72 -6.79 -8.72 -0.18
C ILE A 72 -7.47 -9.08 1.15
N GLY A 73 -7.85 -10.34 1.30
CA GLY A 73 -8.42 -10.89 2.54
C GLY A 73 -7.32 -11.32 3.51
N ILE A 74 -7.40 -10.87 4.77
CA ILE A 74 -6.37 -11.14 5.77
C ILE A 74 -7.02 -11.80 6.99
N ALA A 75 -6.71 -13.06 7.25
CA ALA A 75 -7.22 -13.80 8.40
C ALA A 75 -6.19 -14.80 8.92
N ALA A 76 -5.60 -14.52 10.10
CA ALA A 76 -4.61 -15.43 10.68
C ALA A 76 -5.16 -16.85 10.90
N SER A 77 -6.37 -16.95 11.47
CA SER A 77 -7.07 -18.22 11.71
C SER A 77 -7.43 -18.94 10.41
N GLY A 78 -7.61 -18.19 9.32
CA GLY A 78 -7.95 -18.70 8.01
C GLY A 78 -9.43 -19.02 7.77
N HIS A 79 -10.29 -18.80 8.76
CA HIS A 79 -11.70 -19.20 8.72
C HIS A 79 -12.68 -18.07 9.05
N THR A 80 -12.18 -16.84 9.20
CA THR A 80 -12.97 -15.65 9.59
C THR A 80 -14.13 -15.39 8.60
N PRO A 81 -15.40 -15.57 9.01
CA PRO A 81 -16.55 -15.42 8.12
C PRO A 81 -16.65 -14.05 7.43
N TYR A 82 -16.37 -12.96 8.15
CA TYR A 82 -16.32 -11.61 7.57
C TYR A 82 -15.38 -11.52 6.35
N VAL A 83 -14.20 -12.14 6.44
CA VAL A 83 -13.21 -12.12 5.36
C VAL A 83 -13.66 -12.97 4.17
N LEU A 84 -14.31 -14.11 4.43
CA LEU A 84 -14.91 -14.94 3.38
C LEU A 84 -15.99 -14.17 2.61
N GLY A 85 -16.86 -13.45 3.32
CA GLY A 85 -17.90 -12.61 2.73
C GLY A 85 -17.34 -11.52 1.83
N ALA A 86 -16.28 -10.84 2.28
CA ALA A 86 -15.58 -9.85 1.48
C ALA A 86 -14.93 -10.48 0.23
N LEU A 87 -14.16 -11.56 0.37
CA LEU A 87 -13.55 -12.25 -0.78
C LEU A 87 -14.60 -12.71 -1.80
N ALA A 88 -15.75 -13.19 -1.34
CA ALA A 88 -16.86 -13.59 -2.21
C ALA A 88 -17.43 -12.40 -3.00
N ALA A 89 -17.63 -11.23 -2.37
CA ALA A 89 -18.07 -10.02 -3.07
C ALA A 89 -17.03 -9.55 -4.10
N GLY A 90 -15.74 -9.59 -3.76
CA GLY A 90 -14.66 -9.22 -4.68
C GLY A 90 -14.67 -10.09 -5.93
N ARG A 91 -14.74 -11.40 -5.74
CA ARG A 91 -14.83 -12.38 -6.83
C ARG A 91 -16.09 -12.17 -7.67
N ALA A 92 -17.23 -11.92 -7.05
CA ALA A 92 -18.49 -11.67 -7.76
C ALA A 92 -18.43 -10.40 -8.64
N ALA A 93 -17.65 -9.40 -8.22
CA ALA A 93 -17.37 -8.19 -9.00
C ALA A 93 -16.29 -8.37 -10.08
N GLY A 94 -15.68 -9.56 -10.18
CA GLY A 94 -14.60 -9.86 -11.12
C GLY A 94 -13.22 -9.34 -10.69
N ALA A 95 -13.10 -8.82 -9.47
CA ALA A 95 -11.82 -8.37 -8.93
C ALA A 95 -10.89 -9.56 -8.67
N LEU A 96 -9.58 -9.34 -8.82
CA LEU A 96 -8.58 -10.33 -8.44
C LEU A 96 -8.59 -10.52 -6.92
N THR A 97 -8.66 -11.77 -6.45
CA THR A 97 -8.68 -12.05 -5.01
C THR A 97 -7.37 -12.67 -4.51
N VAL A 98 -6.84 -12.11 -3.43
CA VAL A 98 -5.64 -12.58 -2.71
C VAL A 98 -6.04 -12.87 -1.27
N ALA A 99 -5.60 -13.99 -0.71
CA ALA A 99 -5.81 -14.26 0.72
C ALA A 99 -4.50 -14.53 1.45
N LEU A 100 -4.33 -13.93 2.62
CA LEU A 100 -3.26 -14.20 3.56
C LEU A 100 -3.80 -14.92 4.80
N ALA A 101 -3.27 -16.10 5.07
CA ALA A 101 -3.56 -16.87 6.28
C ALA A 101 -2.32 -17.55 6.82
N ASN A 102 -2.36 -17.97 8.08
CA ASN A 102 -1.21 -18.59 8.75
C ASN A 102 -1.39 -20.08 9.00
N ASN A 103 -2.61 -20.60 8.80
CA ASN A 103 -2.93 -22.00 8.99
C ASN A 103 -3.04 -22.73 7.62
N PRO A 104 -2.37 -23.88 7.45
CA PRO A 104 -2.59 -24.75 6.30
C PRO A 104 -4.07 -25.17 6.18
N GLY A 105 -4.59 -25.27 4.95
CA GLY A 105 -5.98 -25.68 4.70
C GLY A 105 -7.03 -24.62 5.05
N ALA A 106 -6.63 -23.40 5.40
CA ALA A 106 -7.52 -22.29 5.68
C ALA A 106 -8.55 -22.04 4.57
N ALA A 107 -9.83 -21.90 4.95
CA ALA A 107 -10.94 -21.66 4.03
C ALA A 107 -10.73 -20.40 3.16
N VAL A 108 -10.19 -19.32 3.73
CA VAL A 108 -9.92 -18.09 2.98
C VAL A 108 -8.90 -18.29 1.86
N LEU A 109 -7.95 -19.22 2.00
CA LEU A 109 -6.97 -19.53 0.95
C LEU A 109 -7.68 -20.18 -0.25
N ALA A 110 -8.54 -21.17 0.02
CA ALA A 110 -9.33 -21.83 -1.01
C ALA A 110 -10.36 -20.89 -1.67
N ALA A 111 -10.81 -19.86 -0.95
CA ALA A 111 -11.75 -18.85 -1.45
C ALA A 111 -11.10 -17.76 -2.32
N SER A 112 -9.78 -17.77 -2.52
CA SER A 112 -9.03 -16.74 -3.27
C SER A 112 -8.33 -17.28 -4.52
N ASP A 113 -8.07 -16.42 -5.50
CA ASP A 113 -7.32 -16.78 -6.72
C ASP A 113 -5.82 -16.93 -6.43
N HIS A 114 -5.30 -16.11 -5.51
CA HIS A 114 -3.92 -16.15 -5.05
C HIS A 114 -3.82 -16.39 -3.54
N PRO A 115 -3.74 -17.65 -3.11
CA PRO A 115 -3.52 -17.99 -1.71
C PRO A 115 -2.06 -17.76 -1.29
N ILE A 116 -1.86 -17.08 -0.16
CA ILE A 116 -0.56 -16.87 0.47
C ILE A 116 -0.61 -17.48 1.88
N LEU A 117 -0.05 -18.68 2.02
CA LEU A 117 0.16 -19.32 3.31
C LEU A 117 1.44 -18.77 3.97
N LEU A 118 1.27 -18.07 5.08
CA LEU A 118 2.33 -17.59 5.96
C LEU A 118 2.47 -18.56 7.15
N ASP A 119 2.99 -19.76 6.91
CA ASP A 119 3.08 -20.80 7.95
C ASP A 119 4.09 -20.40 9.04
N THR A 120 3.55 -19.82 10.13
CA THR A 120 4.32 -19.38 11.29
C THR A 120 4.36 -20.43 12.40
N GLY A 121 3.66 -21.57 12.24
CA GLY A 121 3.42 -22.56 13.28
C GLY A 121 2.68 -22.01 14.52
N ALA A 122 2.67 -22.81 15.58
CA ALA A 122 1.98 -22.47 16.84
C ALA A 122 2.55 -21.22 17.52
N GLU A 123 1.67 -20.38 18.07
CA GLU A 123 2.07 -19.18 18.81
C GLU A 123 2.64 -19.51 20.20
N VAL A 124 3.52 -18.64 20.71
CA VAL A 124 4.10 -18.81 22.05
C VAL A 124 3.04 -18.71 23.15
N ILE A 125 2.03 -17.86 22.95
CA ILE A 125 0.78 -17.87 23.72
C ILE A 125 -0.27 -18.50 22.81
N SER A 126 -0.78 -19.67 23.18
CA SER A 126 -1.75 -20.41 22.37
C SER A 126 -2.91 -19.51 21.95
N GLY A 127 -3.21 -19.47 20.64
CA GLY A 127 -4.27 -18.66 20.05
C GLY A 127 -3.96 -17.17 19.86
N SER A 128 -2.86 -16.64 20.41
CA SER A 128 -2.51 -15.22 20.31
C SER A 128 -1.84 -14.87 18.97
N THR A 129 -2.60 -14.95 17.89
CA THR A 129 -2.14 -14.69 16.50
C THR A 129 -1.72 -13.24 16.23
N ARG A 130 -1.95 -12.32 17.18
CA ARG A 130 -1.38 -10.97 17.10
C ARG A 130 0.15 -10.93 17.16
N LEU A 131 0.82 -12.05 17.45
CA LEU A 131 2.26 -12.18 17.61
C LEU A 131 2.96 -12.55 16.29
N LYS A 132 3.35 -13.82 16.08
CA LYS A 132 4.10 -14.23 14.88
C LYS A 132 3.25 -14.09 13.63
N ALA A 133 1.99 -14.52 13.68
CA ALA A 133 1.11 -14.48 12.53
C ALA A 133 0.87 -13.04 12.06
N GLY A 134 0.52 -12.12 12.98
CA GLY A 134 0.40 -10.69 12.69
C GLY A 134 1.70 -10.05 12.20
N THR A 135 2.86 -10.43 12.75
CA THR A 135 4.15 -9.94 12.27
C THR A 135 4.43 -10.37 10.84
N ALA A 136 4.17 -11.64 10.51
CA ALA A 136 4.33 -12.18 9.17
C ALA A 136 3.37 -11.48 8.18
N GLN A 137 2.12 -11.25 8.57
CA GLN A 137 1.15 -10.49 7.77
C GLN A 137 1.63 -9.07 7.49
N LYS A 138 2.15 -8.35 8.50
CA LYS A 138 2.72 -7.01 8.29
C LYS A 138 3.84 -7.04 7.26
N ILE A 139 4.79 -7.98 7.40
CA ILE A 139 5.94 -8.09 6.48
C ILE A 139 5.44 -8.41 5.07
N ALA A 140 4.49 -9.32 4.91
CA ALA A 140 3.93 -9.69 3.63
C ALA A 140 3.23 -8.51 2.94
N LEU A 141 2.37 -7.79 3.67
CA LEU A 141 1.67 -6.60 3.16
C LEU A 141 2.65 -5.52 2.73
N ASN A 142 3.61 -5.15 3.59
CA ASN A 142 4.61 -4.14 3.25
C ASN A 142 5.50 -4.56 2.08
N SER A 143 5.83 -5.84 1.97
CA SER A 143 6.62 -6.37 0.84
C SER A 143 5.83 -6.28 -0.46
N PHE A 144 4.56 -6.70 -0.45
CA PHE A 144 3.68 -6.64 -1.60
C PHE A 144 3.46 -5.19 -2.07
N SER A 145 3.03 -4.32 -1.16
CA SER A 145 2.71 -2.93 -1.47
C SER A 145 3.96 -2.17 -1.92
N SER A 146 5.11 -2.34 -1.26
CA SER A 146 6.37 -1.70 -1.68
C SER A 146 6.86 -2.22 -3.03
N ALA A 147 6.79 -3.53 -3.28
CA ALA A 147 7.20 -4.10 -4.57
C ALA A 147 6.34 -3.56 -5.72
N LEU A 148 5.03 -3.44 -5.50
CA LEU A 148 4.12 -2.81 -6.47
C LEU A 148 4.52 -1.35 -6.73
N MET A 149 4.79 -0.57 -5.69
CA MET A 149 5.16 0.84 -5.85
C MET A 149 6.51 1.03 -6.56
N VAL A 150 7.47 0.12 -6.35
CA VAL A 150 8.72 0.07 -7.13
C VAL A 150 8.42 -0.20 -8.61
N ARG A 151 7.54 -1.16 -8.91
CA ARG A 151 7.12 -1.50 -10.28
C ARG A 151 6.32 -0.39 -10.96
N LEU A 152 5.63 0.44 -10.19
CA LEU A 152 4.91 1.65 -10.64
C LEU A 152 5.78 2.90 -10.62
N HIS A 153 7.11 2.74 -10.61
CA HIS A 153 8.09 3.80 -10.71
C HIS A 153 8.03 4.85 -9.58
N LYS A 154 7.43 4.55 -8.43
CA LYS A 154 7.36 5.46 -7.27
C LYS A 154 8.71 5.62 -6.54
N VAL A 155 9.70 4.83 -6.93
CA VAL A 155 11.04 4.77 -6.33
C VAL A 155 12.09 4.90 -7.44
N TYR A 156 13.22 5.54 -7.15
CA TYR A 156 14.38 5.63 -8.03
C TYR A 156 15.61 5.04 -7.35
N GLY A 157 16.10 3.90 -7.85
CA GLY A 157 17.06 3.08 -7.11
C GLY A 157 16.44 2.59 -5.80
N ASN A 158 16.91 3.11 -4.67
CA ASN A 158 16.31 2.90 -3.34
C ASN A 158 15.76 4.20 -2.72
N LEU A 159 15.58 5.26 -3.53
CA LEU A 159 15.15 6.57 -3.09
C LEU A 159 13.64 6.74 -3.26
N MET A 160 12.97 7.15 -2.19
CA MET A 160 11.53 7.43 -2.12
C MET A 160 11.21 8.79 -2.80
N VAL A 161 11.36 8.84 -4.12
CA VAL A 161 11.28 10.08 -4.93
C VAL A 161 9.86 10.55 -5.23
N ASP A 162 8.84 9.77 -4.89
CA ASP A 162 7.43 10.12 -5.08
C ASP A 162 6.73 10.37 -3.74
N MET A 163 7.43 11.00 -2.79
CA MET A 163 6.91 11.28 -1.44
C MET A 163 6.21 12.64 -1.33
N LYS A 164 5.28 12.79 -0.37
CA LYS A 164 4.65 14.08 -0.05
C LYS A 164 5.39 14.80 1.07
N ALA A 165 5.90 16.01 0.80
CA ALA A 165 6.57 16.84 1.79
C ALA A 165 5.57 17.61 2.69
N THR A 166 4.83 16.92 3.57
CA THR A 166 3.74 17.52 4.37
C THR A 166 4.18 18.15 5.71
N ASN A 167 5.46 18.00 6.09
CA ASN A 167 5.99 18.56 7.34
C ASN A 167 7.49 18.81 7.21
N ALA A 168 8.07 19.54 8.18
CA ALA A 168 9.48 19.94 8.16
C ALA A 168 10.47 18.76 8.03
N LYS A 169 10.15 17.59 8.64
CA LYS A 169 10.98 16.38 8.49
C LYS A 169 10.95 15.87 7.05
N LEU A 170 9.78 15.84 6.43
CA LEU A 170 9.59 15.37 5.05
C LEU A 170 10.15 16.37 4.03
N VAL A 171 10.13 17.67 4.30
CA VAL A 171 10.84 18.70 3.50
C VAL A 171 12.35 18.48 3.52
N ARG A 172 12.95 18.28 4.70
CA ARG A 172 14.39 17.95 4.80
C ARG A 172 14.73 16.67 4.06
N ARG A 173 13.85 15.67 4.12
CA ARG A 173 14.01 14.43 3.36
C ARG A 173 13.96 14.66 1.85
N ALA A 174 13.02 15.47 1.35
CA ALA A 174 12.92 15.79 -0.07
C ALA A 174 14.21 16.44 -0.60
N VAL A 175 14.79 17.38 0.15
CA VAL A 175 16.09 18.00 -0.17
C VAL A 175 17.19 16.95 -0.23
N ALA A 176 17.35 16.13 0.82
CA ALA A 176 18.38 15.09 0.87
C ALA A 176 18.24 14.05 -0.26
N LEU A 177 17.01 13.65 -0.60
CA LEU A 177 16.76 12.74 -1.72
C LEU A 177 17.10 13.37 -3.07
N THR A 178 16.77 14.65 -3.26
CA THR A 178 17.08 15.39 -4.49
C THR A 178 18.59 15.52 -4.68
N MET A 179 19.32 15.90 -3.62
CA MET A 179 20.78 15.95 -3.63
C MET A 179 21.38 14.58 -3.98
N ARG A 180 20.90 13.51 -3.34
CA ARG A 180 21.42 12.15 -3.59
C ARG A 180 21.13 11.64 -4.99
N ALA A 181 19.98 12.00 -5.57
CA ALA A 181 19.57 11.57 -6.89
C ALA A 181 20.21 12.38 -8.03
N SER A 182 20.52 13.67 -7.80
CA SER A 182 21.04 14.59 -8.82
C SER A 182 22.53 14.92 -8.69
N GLY A 183 23.13 14.72 -7.51
CA GLY A 183 24.49 15.18 -7.20
C GLY A 183 24.60 16.68 -6.90
N ALA A 184 23.49 17.42 -6.90
CA ALA A 184 23.46 18.85 -6.59
C ALA A 184 23.71 19.14 -5.10
N ASP A 185 24.14 20.37 -4.81
CA ASP A 185 24.24 20.87 -3.45
C ASP A 185 22.86 21.24 -2.87
N GLU A 186 22.83 21.52 -1.56
CA GLU A 186 21.57 21.84 -0.86
C GLU A 186 20.87 23.11 -1.41
N PRO A 187 21.58 24.24 -1.67
CA PRO A 187 20.96 25.42 -2.27
C PRO A 187 20.28 25.13 -3.62
N ALA A 188 20.96 24.43 -4.54
CA ALA A 188 20.39 24.10 -5.84
C ALA A 188 19.21 23.13 -5.72
N ALA A 189 19.32 22.11 -4.86
CA ALA A 189 18.23 21.17 -4.61
C ALA A 189 16.99 21.85 -4.03
N ARG A 190 17.16 22.75 -3.07
CA ARG A 190 16.06 23.52 -2.47
C ARG A 190 15.40 24.44 -3.49
N ALA A 191 16.19 25.19 -4.27
CA ALA A 191 15.65 26.08 -5.29
C ALA A 191 14.84 25.33 -6.37
N ALA A 192 15.30 24.14 -6.79
CA ALA A 192 14.55 23.30 -7.72
C ALA A 192 13.25 22.77 -7.12
N LEU A 193 13.29 22.28 -5.87
CA LEU A 193 12.10 21.81 -5.15
C LEU A 193 11.05 22.91 -4.95
N ASP A 194 11.47 24.12 -4.57
CA ASP A 194 10.55 25.26 -4.38
C ASP A 194 9.81 25.60 -5.69
N ARG A 195 10.51 25.52 -6.83
CA ARG A 195 9.94 25.79 -8.16
C ARG A 195 8.98 24.71 -8.68
N CYS A 196 9.04 23.49 -8.14
CA CYS A 196 8.18 22.39 -8.58
C CYS A 196 7.21 21.90 -7.50
N GLY A 197 7.03 22.65 -6.41
CA GLY A 197 6.10 22.29 -5.33
C GLY A 197 6.55 21.08 -4.52
N PHE A 198 7.85 20.95 -4.29
CA PHE A 198 8.50 19.84 -3.57
C PHE A 198 8.32 18.46 -4.21
N HIS A 199 8.01 18.39 -5.50
CA HIS A 199 7.97 17.13 -6.24
C HIS A 199 9.38 16.66 -6.62
N VAL A 200 9.93 15.71 -5.85
CA VAL A 200 11.34 15.28 -5.96
C VAL A 200 11.71 14.78 -7.36
N LYS A 201 10.88 13.94 -8.01
CA LYS A 201 11.17 13.50 -9.39
C LYS A 201 11.34 14.67 -10.35
N THR A 202 10.44 15.65 -10.29
CA THR A 202 10.52 16.84 -11.17
C THR A 202 11.77 17.64 -10.87
N ALA A 203 12.10 17.88 -9.59
CA ALA A 203 13.31 18.59 -9.21
C ALA A 203 14.59 17.89 -9.73
N VAL A 204 14.65 16.56 -9.66
CA VAL A 204 15.78 15.78 -10.18
C VAL A 204 15.91 15.93 -11.70
N VAL A 205 14.80 15.87 -12.44
CA VAL A 205 14.82 16.09 -13.90
C VAL A 205 15.23 17.52 -14.25
N MET A 206 14.69 18.52 -13.54
CA MET A 206 15.06 19.93 -13.73
C MET A 206 16.57 20.14 -13.59
N LEU A 207 17.17 19.57 -12.54
CA LEU A 207 18.60 19.70 -12.25
C LEU A 207 19.47 18.97 -13.28
N LEU A 208 19.13 17.72 -13.62
CA LEU A 208 19.96 16.89 -14.50
C LEU A 208 19.79 17.22 -16.00
N ARG A 209 18.68 17.85 -16.39
CA ARG A 209 18.38 18.19 -17.79
C ARG A 209 18.38 19.69 -18.06
N ALA A 210 18.65 20.52 -17.05
CA ALA A 210 18.54 21.98 -17.11
C ALA A 210 17.18 22.44 -17.68
N LEU A 211 16.10 21.83 -17.18
CA LEU A 211 14.74 22.11 -17.62
C LEU A 211 13.96 22.92 -16.58
N GLU A 212 12.99 23.70 -17.07
CA GLU A 212 11.95 24.29 -16.24
C GLU A 212 10.96 23.22 -15.74
N ALA A 213 10.26 23.50 -14.64
CA ALA A 213 9.39 22.53 -13.96
C ALA A 213 8.34 21.92 -14.91
N GLU A 214 7.76 22.71 -15.81
CA GLU A 214 6.73 22.22 -16.73
C GLU A 214 7.30 21.27 -17.78
N ALA A 215 8.45 21.61 -18.37
CA ALA A 215 9.14 20.73 -19.31
C ALA A 215 9.60 19.43 -18.64
N ALA A 216 10.06 19.51 -17.39
CA ALA A 216 10.44 18.35 -16.59
C ALA A 216 9.25 17.44 -16.27
N ARG A 217 8.07 18.00 -15.94
CA ARG A 217 6.83 17.22 -15.77
C ARG A 217 6.39 16.57 -17.08
N ALA A 218 6.42 17.31 -18.18
CA ALA A 218 6.07 16.77 -19.49
C ALA A 218 7.00 15.60 -19.90
N LEU A 219 8.30 15.71 -19.62
CA LEU A 219 9.26 14.63 -19.86
C LEU A 219 8.95 13.40 -18.98
N LEU A 220 8.66 13.57 -17.69
CA LEU A 220 8.25 12.45 -16.83
C LEU A 220 6.95 11.79 -17.31
N ALA A 221 5.95 12.58 -17.70
CA ALA A 221 4.67 12.07 -18.17
C ALA A 221 4.79 11.22 -19.44
N ARG A 222 5.71 11.57 -20.36
CA ARG A 222 6.00 10.75 -21.56
C ARG A 222 6.51 9.35 -21.24
N HIS A 223 7.10 9.17 -20.06
CA HIS A 223 7.67 7.89 -19.60
C HIS A 223 6.89 7.27 -18.44
N ALA A 224 5.59 7.57 -18.33
CA ALA A 224 4.74 7.04 -17.25
C ALA A 224 5.34 7.26 -15.84
N ASP A 225 5.96 8.42 -15.63
CA ASP A 225 6.67 8.81 -14.41
C ASP A 225 7.88 7.94 -14.03
N ASP A 226 8.42 7.14 -14.97
CA ASP A 226 9.71 6.47 -14.79
C ASP A 226 10.87 7.47 -14.93
N LEU A 227 11.39 7.88 -13.77
CA LEU A 227 12.54 8.79 -13.69
C LEU A 227 13.77 8.25 -14.43
N ARG A 228 14.00 6.93 -14.45
CA ARG A 228 15.16 6.36 -15.14
C ARG A 228 15.04 6.53 -16.65
N GLN A 229 13.87 6.24 -17.20
CA GLN A 229 13.62 6.38 -18.64
C GLN A 229 13.59 7.84 -19.08
N ALA A 230 12.95 8.70 -18.29
CA ALA A 230 12.93 10.15 -18.52
C ALA A 230 14.35 10.75 -18.60
N LEU A 231 15.27 10.32 -17.73
CA LEU A 231 16.66 10.79 -17.76
C LEU A 231 17.47 10.20 -18.92
N ALA A 232 17.08 9.05 -19.48
CA ALA A 232 17.75 8.38 -20.59
C ALA A 232 17.32 8.88 -21.99
N GLU A 233 16.16 9.53 -22.11
CA GLU A 233 15.68 10.15 -23.36
C GLU A 233 16.70 11.19 -23.86
N ARG A 234 17.18 11.11 -25.09
CA ARG A 234 18.20 12.04 -25.62
C ARG A 234 17.56 13.28 -26.22
#